data_AF-A0AAU2CK91-F1
#
_entry.id   AF-A0AAU2CK91-F1
#
_cell.length_a   1.000
_cell.length_b   1.000
_cell.length_c   1.000
_cell.angle_alpha   90.00
_cell.angle_beta   90.00
_cell.angle_gamma   90.00
#
_symmetry.space_group_name_H-M   'P 1'
#
loop_
_entity.id
_entity.type
_entity.pdbx_description
1 polymer ?
#
loop_
_entity_poly.entity_id
_entity_poly.type
_entity_poly.pdbx_seq_one_letter_code
_entity_poly.pdbx_strand_id
1 'polypeptide(L)'
;MNTALWITTGLLTAVFLFSGLGKLFVPREKMAAMTDAARWVLDFKPGTLKAIGALEILGAAGLVLPALLGIAPILVPLAAAGLALIMTGAVILRVRRGEPKAALLDGGYLALTAFVAVGRFALEPFTG
;
A
#
# COMPACT_ATOMS: atom_id res chain seq x y z
N MET A 1 -7.34 20.66 -4.67
CA MET A 1 -6.58 19.59 -4.01
C MET A 1 -6.84 18.23 -4.66
N ASN A 2 -7.86 18.16 -5.53
CA ASN A 2 -8.28 16.94 -6.22
C ASN A 2 -7.23 16.40 -7.18
N THR A 3 -6.55 17.27 -7.94
CA THR A 3 -5.45 16.86 -8.82
C THR A 3 -4.31 16.21 -8.03
N ALA A 4 -3.96 16.76 -6.87
CA ALA A 4 -2.92 16.19 -6.01
C ALA A 4 -3.34 14.83 -5.44
N LEU A 5 -4.60 14.67 -5.04
CA LEU A 5 -5.15 13.38 -4.62
C LEU A 5 -5.09 12.36 -5.75
N TRP A 6 -5.50 12.70 -6.97
CA TRP A 6 -5.42 11.80 -8.11
C TRP A 6 -3.99 11.40 -8.49
N ILE A 7 -3.06 12.35 -8.49
CA ILE A 7 -1.64 12.05 -8.74
C ILE A 7 -1.12 11.08 -7.67
N THR A 8 -1.42 11.34 -6.40
CA THR A 8 -1.00 10.49 -5.28
C THR A 8 -1.63 9.10 -5.37
N THR A 9 -2.92 9.04 -5.65
CA THR A 9 -3.67 7.79 -5.86
C THR A 9 -3.07 6.98 -7.00
N GLY A 10 -2.77 7.59 -8.15
CA GLY A 10 -2.15 6.92 -9.28
C GLY A 10 -0.77 6.36 -8.94
N LEU A 11 0.06 7.14 -8.27
CA LEU A 11 1.38 6.71 -7.80
C LEU A 11 1.28 5.53 -6.83
N LEU A 12 0.45 5.64 -5.79
CA LEU A 12 0.26 4.57 -4.80
C LEU A 12 -0.29 3.31 -5.45
N THR A 13 -1.23 3.43 -6.39
CA THR A 13 -1.78 2.30 -7.13
C THR A 13 -0.69 1.55 -7.86
N ALA A 14 0.17 2.24 -8.61
CA ALA A 14 1.28 1.60 -9.30
C ALA A 14 2.22 0.89 -8.30
N VAL A 15 2.66 1.58 -7.25
CA VAL A 15 3.58 1.02 -6.24
C VAL A 15 3.00 -0.22 -5.58
N PHE A 16 1.76 -0.17 -5.10
CA PHE A 16 1.13 -1.31 -4.42
C PHE A 16 0.79 -2.46 -5.37
N LEU A 17 0.46 -2.17 -6.62
CA LEU A 17 0.25 -3.21 -7.62
C LEU A 17 1.55 -3.95 -7.92
N PHE A 18 2.66 -3.25 -8.18
CA PHE A 18 3.97 -3.88 -8.39
C PHE A 18 4.45 -4.64 -7.14
N SER A 19 4.31 -4.03 -5.96
CA SER A 19 4.65 -4.63 -4.67
C SER A 19 3.87 -5.93 -4.43
N GLY A 20 2.54 -5.90 -4.63
CA GLY A 20 1.67 -7.03 -4.39
C GLY A 20 1.86 -8.15 -5.40
N LEU A 21 2.04 -7.84 -6.69
CA LEU A 21 2.39 -8.81 -7.72
C LEU A 21 3.73 -9.49 -7.40
N GLY A 22 4.72 -8.73 -6.93
CA GLY A 22 5.99 -9.26 -6.46
C GLY A 22 5.80 -10.31 -5.37
N LYS A 23 5.00 -10.00 -4.34
CA LYS A 23 4.73 -10.93 -3.23
C LYS A 23 3.92 -12.17 -3.62
N LEU A 24 3.13 -12.08 -4.69
CA LEU A 24 2.31 -13.19 -5.17
C LEU A 24 3.09 -14.17 -6.05
N PHE A 25 3.93 -13.64 -6.94
CA PHE A 25 4.55 -14.40 -8.01
C PHE A 25 6.05 -14.67 -7.81
N VAL A 26 6.75 -13.86 -7.01
CA VAL A 26 8.19 -14.04 -6.76
C VAL A 26 8.37 -14.90 -5.50
N PRO A 27 9.17 -15.98 -5.54
CA PRO A 27 9.54 -16.73 -4.36
C PRO A 27 10.24 -15.84 -3.32
N ARG A 28 9.94 -16.05 -2.03
CA ARG A 28 10.48 -15.21 -0.94
C ARG A 28 12.00 -15.28 -0.84
N GLU A 29 12.60 -16.42 -1.20
CA GLU A 29 14.04 -16.62 -1.21
C GLU A 29 14.71 -15.74 -2.29
N LYS A 30 14.06 -15.61 -3.46
CA LYS A 30 14.52 -14.69 -4.51
C LYS A 30 14.35 -13.24 -4.10
N MET A 31 13.23 -12.88 -3.45
CA MET A 31 13.03 -11.52 -2.93
C MET A 31 14.10 -11.16 -1.89
N ALA A 32 14.37 -12.06 -0.94
CA ALA A 32 15.37 -11.86 0.10
C ALA A 32 16.80 -11.67 -0.44
N ALA A 33 17.09 -12.22 -1.62
CA ALA A 33 18.38 -12.07 -2.29
C ALA A 33 18.53 -10.75 -3.07
N MET A 34 17.45 -10.00 -3.31
CA MET A 34 17.51 -8.75 -4.09
C MET A 34 18.17 -7.61 -3.33
N THR A 35 17.84 -7.46 -2.05
CA THR A 35 18.40 -6.42 -1.18
C THR A 35 18.41 -6.88 0.28
N ASP A 36 19.29 -6.31 1.10
CA ASP A 36 19.29 -6.54 2.54
C ASP A 36 17.95 -6.19 3.19
N ALA A 37 17.36 -5.08 2.74
CA ALA A 37 16.05 -4.63 3.17
C ALA A 37 14.91 -5.49 2.62
N ALA A 38 15.14 -6.49 1.77
CA ALA A 38 14.10 -7.44 1.36
C ALA A 38 14.09 -8.71 2.23
N ARG A 39 15.08 -8.93 3.10
CA ARG A 39 15.19 -10.15 3.92
C ARG A 39 14.03 -10.39 4.89
N TRP A 40 13.25 -9.36 5.23
CA TRP A 40 12.04 -9.48 6.06
C TRP A 40 11.01 -10.47 5.52
N VAL A 41 11.01 -10.73 4.22
CA VAL A 41 10.12 -11.73 3.61
C VAL A 41 10.38 -13.14 4.18
N LEU A 42 11.57 -13.43 4.68
CA LEU A 42 11.90 -14.73 5.28
C LEU A 42 11.28 -14.92 6.67
N ASP A 43 10.96 -13.83 7.36
CA ASP A 43 10.33 -13.86 8.69
C ASP A 43 8.88 -14.35 8.61
N PHE A 44 8.28 -14.34 7.41
CA PHE A 44 6.90 -14.72 7.17
C PHE A 44 6.80 -16.05 6.40
N LYS A 45 5.74 -16.80 6.70
CA LYS A 45 5.37 -17.97 5.90
C LYS A 45 4.97 -17.51 4.48
N PRO A 46 5.24 -18.30 3.43
CA PRO A 46 4.87 -17.94 2.06
C PRO A 46 3.39 -17.58 1.89
N GLY A 47 2.49 -18.28 2.61
CA GLY A 47 1.06 -17.97 2.58
C GLY A 47 0.72 -16.58 3.13
N THR A 48 1.39 -16.13 4.19
CA THR A 48 1.19 -14.80 4.76
C THR A 48 1.65 -13.71 3.80
N LEU A 49 2.80 -13.90 3.13
CA LEU A 49 3.27 -12.96 2.11
C LEU A 49 2.31 -12.85 0.93
N LYS A 50 1.78 -13.99 0.45
CA LYS A 50 0.79 -14.01 -0.62
C LYS A 50 -0.50 -13.31 -0.21
N ALA A 51 -0.93 -13.48 1.04
CA ALA A 51 -2.10 -12.77 1.58
C ALA A 51 -1.86 -11.26 1.63
N ILE A 52 -0.69 -10.80 2.11
CA ILE A 52 -0.32 -9.38 2.09
C ILE A 52 -0.32 -8.87 0.65
N GLY A 53 0.31 -9.59 -0.28
CA GLY A 53 0.35 -9.19 -1.69
C GLY A 53 -1.04 -9.11 -2.33
N ALA A 54 -1.94 -10.05 -2.02
CA ALA A 54 -3.32 -10.02 -2.48
C ALA A 54 -4.06 -8.79 -1.93
N LEU A 55 -3.88 -8.46 -0.64
CA LEU A 55 -4.47 -7.28 -0.03
C LEU A 55 -3.92 -5.98 -0.62
N GLU A 56 -2.63 -5.91 -0.93
CA GLU A 56 -2.04 -4.75 -1.62
C GLU A 56 -2.64 -4.55 -3.01
N ILE A 57 -2.82 -5.63 -3.78
CA ILE A 57 -3.47 -5.57 -5.11
C ILE A 57 -4.93 -5.15 -4.98
N LEU A 58 -5.68 -5.71 -4.02
CA LEU A 58 -7.07 -5.32 -3.77
C LEU A 58 -7.17 -3.85 -3.34
N GLY A 59 -6.25 -3.38 -2.50
CA GLY A 59 -6.17 -1.97 -2.12
C GLY A 59 -5.85 -1.07 -3.31
N ALA A 60 -4.88 -1.44 -4.15
CA ALA A 60 -4.54 -0.71 -5.37
C ALA A 60 -5.73 -0.65 -6.35
N ALA A 61 -6.44 -1.76 -6.54
CA ALA A 61 -7.66 -1.80 -7.36
C ALA A 61 -8.76 -0.92 -6.76
N GLY A 62 -8.98 -0.99 -5.44
CA GLY A 62 -9.96 -0.18 -4.72
C GLY A 62 -9.63 1.32 -4.69
N LEU A 63 -8.36 1.71 -4.85
CA LEU A 63 -7.96 3.11 -4.94
C LEU A 63 -8.41 3.79 -6.25
N VAL A 64 -8.57 3.03 -7.34
CA VAL A 64 -8.77 3.59 -8.68
C VAL A 64 -10.09 3.15 -9.32
N LEU A 65 -10.43 1.85 -9.29
CA LEU A 65 -11.59 1.32 -10.00
C LEU A 65 -12.93 1.94 -9.53
N PRO A 66 -13.23 2.08 -8.23
CA PRO A 66 -14.51 2.63 -7.79
C PRO A 66 -14.76 4.05 -8.30
N ALA A 67 -13.71 4.89 -8.31
CA ALA A 67 -13.81 6.26 -8.79
C ALA A 67 -13.86 6.35 -10.32
N LEU A 68 -13.14 5.49 -11.05
CA LEU A 68 -13.19 5.47 -12.53
C LEU A 68 -14.51 4.91 -13.07
N LEU A 69 -15.06 3.90 -12.39
CA LEU A 69 -16.32 3.25 -12.80
C LEU A 69 -17.55 4.00 -12.27
N GLY A 70 -17.38 4.94 -11.33
CA GLY A 70 -18.47 5.63 -10.66
C GLY A 70 -19.28 4.73 -9.71
N ILE A 71 -18.75 3.55 -9.35
CA ILE A 71 -19.44 2.56 -8.52
C ILE A 71 -18.89 2.63 -7.11
N ALA A 72 -19.74 3.02 -6.15
CA ALA A 72 -19.40 3.19 -4.73
C ALA A 72 -18.03 3.90 -4.49
N PRO A 73 -17.85 5.17 -4.90
CA PRO A 73 -16.57 5.88 -4.75
C PRO A 73 -16.03 5.97 -3.32
N ILE A 74 -16.88 5.75 -2.31
CA ILE A 74 -16.51 5.61 -0.89
C ILE A 74 -15.52 4.46 -0.64
N LEU A 75 -15.44 3.49 -1.57
CA LEU A 75 -14.44 2.42 -1.51
C LEU A 75 -13.00 2.93 -1.68
N VAL A 76 -12.78 4.08 -2.35
CA VAL A 76 -11.45 4.67 -2.50
C VAL A 76 -10.83 5.05 -1.15
N PRO A 77 -11.47 5.88 -0.30
CA PRO A 77 -10.91 6.19 1.01
C PRO A 77 -10.80 4.96 1.93
N LEU A 78 -11.69 3.96 1.79
CA LEU A 78 -11.57 2.70 2.52
C LEU A 78 -10.35 1.87 2.08
N ALA A 79 -10.10 1.79 0.77
CA ALA A 79 -8.91 1.13 0.23
C ALA A 79 -7.62 1.83 0.66
N ALA A 80 -7.62 3.18 0.66
CA ALA A 80 -6.51 3.98 1.18
C ALA A 80 -6.25 3.68 2.67
N ALA A 81 -7.30 3.59 3.49
CA ALA A 81 -7.19 3.24 4.90
C ALA A 81 -6.65 1.82 5.11
N GLY A 82 -7.11 0.85 4.32
CA GLY A 82 -6.60 -0.53 4.36
C GLY A 82 -5.11 -0.61 4.03
N LEU A 83 -4.66 0.11 3.00
CA LEU A 83 -3.24 0.21 2.65
C LEU A 83 -2.43 0.92 3.74
N ALA A 84 -2.99 1.95 4.38
CA ALA A 84 -2.35 2.61 5.52
C ALA A 84 -2.15 1.64 6.71
N LEU A 85 -3.09 0.73 6.97
CA LEU A 85 -2.91 -0.31 8.00
C LEU A 85 -1.77 -1.27 7.65
N ILE A 86 -1.65 -1.69 6.38
CA ILE A 86 -0.54 -2.53 5.91
C ILE A 86 0.80 -1.80 6.09
N MET A 87 0.88 -0.52 5.69
CA MET A 87 2.09 0.29 5.84
C MET A 87 2.45 0.53 7.31
N THR A 88 1.45 0.68 8.19
CA THR A 88 1.70 0.77 9.64
C THR A 88 2.39 -0.49 10.16
N GLY A 89 1.92 -1.67 9.75
CA GLY A 89 2.57 -2.94 10.06
C GLY A 89 4.01 -3.02 9.50
N ALA A 90 4.22 -2.55 8.28
CA ALA A 90 5.53 -2.49 7.65
C ALA A 90 6.50 -1.59 8.43
N VAL A 91 6.10 -0.36 8.77
CA VAL A 91 6.92 0.57 9.56
C VAL A 91 7.31 -0.04 10.91
N ILE A 92 6.35 -0.62 11.63
CA ILE A 92 6.62 -1.26 12.93
C ILE A 92 7.65 -2.39 12.78
N LEU A 93 7.50 -3.23 11.74
CA LEU A 93 8.45 -4.30 11.44
C LEU A 93 9.86 -3.76 11.16
N ARG A 94 9.98 -2.72 10.32
CA ARG A 94 11.27 -2.09 9.98
C ARG A 94 11.96 -1.48 11.19
N VAL A 95 11.20 -0.79 12.04
CA VAL A 95 11.72 -0.19 13.28
C VAL A 95 12.24 -1.28 14.21
N ARG A 96 11.49 -2.38 14.39
CA ARG A 96 11.91 -3.52 15.23
C ARG A 96 13.16 -4.23 14.70
N ARG A 97 13.38 -4.21 13.38
CA ARG A 97 14.57 -4.76 12.73
C ARG A 97 15.78 -3.80 12.74
N GLY A 98 15.63 -2.58 13.26
CA GLY A 98 16.71 -1.59 13.25
C GLY A 98 17.05 -1.08 11.85
N GLU A 99 16.06 -1.04 10.95
CA GLU A 99 16.21 -0.61 9.54
C GLU A 99 15.60 0.79 9.32
N PRO A 100 16.17 1.88 9.88
CA PRO A 100 15.52 3.19 9.92
C PRO A 100 15.29 3.81 8.54
N LYS A 101 16.17 3.54 7.57
CA LYS A 101 16.00 4.03 6.20
C LYS A 101 14.79 3.39 5.51
N ALA A 102 14.60 2.08 5.68
CA ALA A 102 13.46 1.38 5.14
C ALA A 102 12.16 1.78 5.88
N ALA A 103 12.24 1.95 7.21
CA ALA A 103 11.12 2.46 8.00
C ALA A 103 10.67 3.85 7.54
N LEU A 104 11.61 4.74 7.19
CA LEU A 104 11.31 6.08 6.68
C LEU A 104 10.59 6.02 5.33
N LEU A 105 11.01 5.13 4.42
CA LEU A 105 10.34 4.92 3.14
C LEU A 105 8.92 4.39 3.32
N ASP A 106 8.75 3.35 4.14
CA ASP A 106 7.43 2.79 4.47
C ASP A 106 6.55 3.84 5.18
N GLY A 107 7.15 4.70 6.01
CA GLY A 107 6.49 5.83 6.65
C GLY A 107 6.04 6.91 5.65
N GLY A 108 6.80 7.12 4.58
CA GLY A 108 6.39 7.98 3.46
C GLY A 108 5.14 7.44 2.77
N TYR A 109 5.10 6.14 2.47
CA TYR A 109 3.90 5.51 1.90
C TYR A 109 2.70 5.55 2.86
N LEU A 110 2.94 5.39 4.16
CA LEU A 110 1.92 5.56 5.18
C LEU A 110 1.34 6.98 5.17
N ALA A 111 2.18 8.00 5.11
CA ALA A 111 1.73 9.39 5.06
C ALA A 111 0.90 9.67 3.80
N LEU A 112 1.33 9.16 2.64
CA LEU A 112 0.60 9.33 1.37
C LEU A 112 -0.75 8.60 1.36
N THR A 113 -0.81 7.37 1.90
CA THR A 113 -2.08 6.63 2.00
C THR A 113 -3.05 7.29 2.98
N ALA A 114 -2.56 7.80 4.11
CA ALA A 114 -3.35 8.61 5.04
C ALA A 114 -3.85 9.91 4.41
N PHE A 115 -3.00 10.61 3.62
CA PHE A 115 -3.39 11.81 2.88
C PHE A 115 -4.54 11.52 1.90
N VAL A 116 -4.46 10.43 1.14
CA VAL A 116 -5.56 10.02 0.24
C VAL A 116 -6.82 9.65 1.01
N ALA A 117 -6.70 8.91 2.12
CA ALA A 117 -7.85 8.52 2.94
C ALA A 117 -8.57 9.76 3.50
N VAL A 118 -7.84 10.66 4.15
CA VAL A 118 -8.41 11.91 4.72
C VAL A 118 -8.95 12.81 3.61
N GLY A 119 -8.21 12.96 2.52
CA GLY A 119 -8.61 13.77 1.38
C GLY A 119 -9.93 13.32 0.79
N ARG A 120 -10.13 12.00 0.61
CA ARG A 120 -11.35 11.44 0.02
C ARG A 120 -12.49 11.21 1.02
N PHE A 121 -12.21 11.13 2.33
CA PHE A 121 -13.26 11.05 3.36
C PHE A 121 -13.85 12.41 3.72
N ALA A 122 -13.00 13.43 3.93
CA ALA A 122 -13.41 14.65 4.62
C ALA A 122 -13.25 15.92 3.79
N LEU A 123 -12.23 16.01 2.95
CA LEU A 123 -11.86 17.29 2.33
C LEU A 123 -12.42 17.47 0.91
N GLU A 124 -12.36 16.42 0.10
CA GLU A 124 -12.88 16.35 -1.27
C GLU A 124 -13.50 14.96 -1.52
N PRO A 125 -14.65 14.67 -0.87
CA PRO A 125 -15.37 13.44 -1.12
C PRO A 125 -15.91 13.39 -2.55
N PHE A 126 -16.02 12.18 -3.10
CA PHE A 126 -16.60 11.96 -4.42
C PHE A 126 -18.12 12.16 -4.47
N THR A 127 -18.79 12.10 -3.31
CA THR A 127 -20.25 12.18 -3.17
C THR A 127 -20.71 13.52 -2.58
N GLY A 128 -19.99 14.60 -2.92
CA GLY A 128 -20.34 15.98 -2.56
C GLY A 128 -21.05 16.71 -3.68
#